data_AF-A0A3C0NUD0-F1
#
_entry.id   AF-A0A3C0NUD0-F1
#
_cell.length_a   1.000
_cell.length_b   1.000
_cell.length_c   1.000
_cell.angle_alpha   90.00
_cell.angle_beta   90.00
_cell.angle_gamma   90.00
#
_symmetry.space_group_name_H-M   'P 1'
#
loop_
_entity.id
_entity.type
_entity.pdbx_description
1 polymer ?
#
loop_
_entity_poly.entity_id
_entity_poly.type
_entity_poly.pdbx_seq_one_letter_code
_entity_poly.pdbx_strand_id
1 'polypeptide(L)' 'LVLGAIASFVIEKELVKASAFALAGAVFSFVGLIHGEAIGIAKSLPVAFSYLAVAGMLFYVGKYAKLEASPSAVHA' A
#
# COMPACT_ATOMS: atom_id res chain seq x y z
N LEU A 1 2.82 -13.18 -3.85
CA LEU A 1 2.40 -13.17 -2.42
C LEU A 1 2.20 -11.77 -1.82
N VAL A 2 2.71 -10.69 -2.41
CA VAL A 2 2.52 -9.30 -1.93
C VAL A 2 1.03 -8.88 -1.84
N LEU A 3 0.22 -9.21 -2.85
CA LEU A 3 -1.22 -8.92 -2.86
C LEU A 3 -1.98 -9.57 -1.70
N GLY A 4 -1.59 -10.79 -1.30
CA GLY A 4 -2.22 -11.49 -0.16
C GLY A 4 -1.93 -10.82 1.18
N ALA A 5 -0.71 -10.32 1.37
CA ALA A 5 -0.34 -9.55 2.57
C ALA A 5 -1.13 -8.23 2.63
N ILE A 6 -1.21 -7.49 1.53
CA ILE A 6 -1.99 -6.25 1.45
C ILE A 6 -3.47 -6.53 1.74
N ALA A 7 -4.05 -7.57 1.13
CA ALA A 7 -5.46 -7.94 1.35
C ALA A 7 -5.74 -8.28 2.83
N SER A 8 -4.86 -9.05 3.48
CA SER A 8 -5.01 -9.37 4.90
C SER A 8 -4.98 -8.11 5.78
N PHE A 9 -4.06 -7.17 5.55
CA PHE A 9 -4.02 -5.92 6.32
C PHE A 9 -5.21 -4.99 6.04
N VAL A 10 -5.78 -5.04 4.84
CA VAL A 10 -7.03 -4.32 4.53
C VAL A 10 -8.22 -4.93 5.27
N ILE A 11 -8.31 -6.26 5.35
CA ILE A 11 -9.36 -6.97 6.12
C ILE A 11 -9.27 -6.63 7.60
N GLU A 12 -8.05 -6.61 8.15
CA GLU A 12 -7.77 -6.25 9.56
C GLU A 12 -7.94 -4.73 9.84
N LYS A 13 -8.32 -3.92 8.84
CA LYS A 13 -8.39 -2.44 8.91
C LYS A 13 -7.09 -1.75 9.32
N GLU A 14 -5.97 -2.45 9.23
CA GLU A 14 -4.62 -1.94 9.51
C GLU A 14 -4.02 -1.27 8.26
N LEU A 15 -4.68 -0.22 7.78
CA LEU A 15 -4.39 0.42 6.49
C LEU A 15 -2.99 1.05 6.42
N VAL A 16 -2.42 1.44 7.55
CA VAL A 16 -1.04 1.95 7.64
C VAL A 16 -0.03 0.83 7.36
N LYS A 17 -0.26 -0.38 7.90
CA LYS A 17 0.59 -1.56 7.60
C LYS A 17 0.40 -2.01 6.16
N ALA A 18 -0.84 -1.97 5.64
CA ALA A 18 -1.13 -2.27 4.24
C ALA A 18 -0.36 -1.34 3.27
N SER A 19 -0.28 -0.04 3.59
CA SER A 19 0.49 0.94 2.84
C SER A 19 1.98 0.60 2.78
N ALA A 20 2.60 0.22 3.91
CA ALA A 20 4.01 -0.16 3.94
C ALA A 20 4.31 -1.39 3.07
N PHE A 21 3.41 -2.39 3.07
CA PHE A 21 3.53 -3.57 2.20
C PHE A 21 3.32 -3.25 0.72
N ALA A 22 2.41 -2.32 0.40
CA ALA A 22 2.22 -1.84 -0.97
C ALA A 22 3.46 -1.06 -1.48
N LEU A 23 4.10 -0.28 -0.60
CA LEU A 23 5.34 0.44 -0.90
C LEU A 23 6.51 -0.53 -1.14
N ALA A 24 6.66 -1.56 -0.30
CA ALA A 24 7.62 -2.64 -0.54
C ALA A 24 7.36 -3.36 -1.88
N GLY A 25 6.08 -3.59 -2.23
CA GLY A 25 5.67 -4.09 -3.54
C GLY A 25 6.07 -3.19 -4.71
N ALA A 26 5.98 -1.87 -4.54
CA ALA A 26 6.44 -0.89 -5.53
C ALA A 26 7.96 -0.96 -5.73
N VAL A 27 8.73 -1.04 -4.65
CA VAL A 27 10.20 -1.16 -4.69
C VAL A 27 10.63 -2.45 -5.38
N PHE A 28 10.06 -3.59 -4.99
CA PHE A 28 10.37 -4.87 -5.61
C PHE A 28 9.94 -4.94 -7.09
N SER A 29 8.84 -4.27 -7.46
CA SER A 29 8.40 -4.16 -8.85
C SER A 29 9.29 -3.23 -9.67
N PHE A 30 9.82 -2.15 -9.09
CA PHE A 30 10.73 -1.20 -9.75
C PHE A 30 12.08 -1.82 -10.12
N VAL A 31 12.59 -2.73 -9.27
CA VAL A 31 13.82 -3.49 -9.52
C VAL A 31 13.59 -4.68 -10.47
N GLY A 32 12.32 -4.98 -10.79
CA GLY A 32 11.96 -6.09 -11.68
C GLY A 32 11.98 -7.47 -11.01
N LEU A 33 12.14 -7.55 -9.68
CA LEU A 33 12.27 -8.81 -8.93
C LEU A 33 10.99 -9.67 -8.92
N ILE A 34 9.83 -9.10 -9.26
CA ILE A 34 8.53 -9.80 -9.23
C ILE A 34 7.92 -10.01 -10.63
N HIS A 35 8.13 -9.10 -11.58
CA HIS A 35 7.42 -9.08 -12.87
C HIS A 35 8.31 -8.68 -14.08
N GLY A 36 9.62 -8.48 -13.91
CA GLY A 36 10.50 -8.16 -15.03
C GLY A 36 10.94 -9.43 -15.76
N GLU A 37 10.78 -9.50 -17.08
CA GLU A 37 11.40 -10.55 -17.93
C GLU A 37 12.94 -10.60 -17.77
N ALA A 38 13.54 -9.53 -17.25
CA ALA A 38 14.94 -9.44 -16.85
C ALA A 38 15.06 -8.64 -15.54
N ILE A 39 15.99 -9.04 -14.67
CA ILE A 39 16.36 -8.27 -13.47
C ILE A 39 17.03 -6.97 -13.94
N GLY A 40 16.38 -5.83 -13.70
CA GLY A 40 16.86 -4.55 -14.18
C GLY A 40 16.06 -3.39 -13.59
N ILE A 41 16.76 -2.31 -13.26
CA ILE A 41 16.15 -1.06 -12.80
C ILE A 41 15.27 -0.54 -13.93
N ALA A 42 14.01 -0.20 -13.62
CA ALA A 42 13.06 0.46 -14.54
C ALA A 42 12.43 -0.43 -15.64
N LYS A 43 12.50 -1.77 -15.56
CA LYS A 43 11.87 -2.65 -16.58
C LYS A 43 10.33 -2.66 -16.56
N SER A 44 9.71 -2.34 -15.43
CA SER A 44 8.25 -2.37 -15.24
C SER A 44 7.73 -1.13 -14.48
N LEU A 45 8.11 0.06 -14.98
CA LEU A 45 7.63 1.36 -14.51
C LEU A 45 6.12 1.45 -14.28
N PRO A 46 5.25 0.96 -15.20
CA PRO A 46 3.80 1.04 -15.02
C PRO A 46 3.31 0.30 -13.78
N VAL A 47 3.92 -0.85 -13.46
CA VAL A 47 3.54 -1.70 -12.32
C VAL A 47 4.03 -1.08 -11.01
N ALA A 48 5.27 -0.60 -10.98
CA ALA A 48 5.82 0.10 -9.83
C ALA A 48 5.00 1.36 -9.48
N PHE A 49 4.59 2.13 -10.50
CA PHE A 49 3.76 3.32 -10.30
C PHE A 49 2.37 2.99 -9.78
N SER A 50 1.77 1.89 -10.26
CA SER A 50 0.46 1.41 -9.77
C SER A 50 0.52 1.01 -8.30
N TYR A 51 1.57 0.28 -7.88
CA TYR A 51 1.76 -0.07 -6.46
C TYR A 51 2.00 1.18 -5.59
N LEU A 52 2.71 2.17 -6.10
CA LEU A 52 2.96 3.44 -5.39
C LEU A 52 1.66 4.25 -5.24
N ALA A 53 0.84 4.30 -6.28
CA ALA A 53 -0.49 4.93 -6.24
C ALA A 53 -1.40 4.23 -5.20
N VAL A 54 -1.41 2.90 -5.18
CA VAL A 54 -2.16 2.11 -4.18
C VAL A 54 -1.62 2.35 -2.77
N ALA A 55 -0.30 2.40 -2.58
CA ALA A 55 0.31 2.70 -1.28
C ALA A 55 -0.10 4.09 -0.75
N GLY A 56 -0.12 5.09 -1.64
CA GLY A 56 -0.58 6.45 -1.32
C GLY A 56 -2.08 6.50 -0.99
N MET A 57 -2.90 5.80 -1.77
CA MET A 57 -4.35 5.73 -1.53
C MET A 57 -4.67 5.05 -0.19
N LEU A 58 -4.05 3.90 0.10
CA LEU A 58 -4.24 3.19 1.37
C LEU A 58 -3.74 4.01 2.57
N PHE A 59 -2.64 4.74 2.42
CA PHE A 59 -2.13 5.64 3.46
C PHE A 59 -3.09 6.80 3.72
N TYR A 60 -3.60 7.43 2.66
CA TYR A 60 -4.57 8.51 2.76
C TYR A 60 -5.82 8.01 3.49
N VAL A 61 -6.47 6.96 2.98
CA VAL A 61 -7.67 6.39 3.61
C VAL A 61 -7.40 5.97 5.05
N GLY A 62 -6.27 5.34 5.35
CA GLY A 62 -5.88 4.95 6.71
C GLY A 62 -5.72 6.13 7.67
N LYS A 63 -5.16 7.26 7.22
CA LYS A 63 -5.06 8.46 8.05
C LYS A 63 -6.42 9.10 8.30
N TYR A 64 -7.28 9.23 7.29
CA TYR A 64 -8.57 9.89 7.45
C TYR A 64 -9.63 9.01 8.15
N ALA A 65 -9.61 7.70 7.95
CA ALA A 65 -10.43 6.77 8.74
C ALA A 65 -10.10 6.83 10.23
N LYS A 66 -8.83 7.10 10.59
CA LYS A 66 -8.42 7.34 11.98
C LYS A 66 -8.87 8.71 12.52
N LEU A 67 -9.01 9.72 11.65
CA LEU A 67 -9.48 11.05 12.04
C LEU A 67 -10.99 11.07 12.36
N GLU A 68 -11.81 10.32 11.61
CA GLU A 68 -13.24 10.16 11.92
C GLU A 68 -13.47 9.32 13.18
N ALA A 69 -12.53 8.44 13.54
CA ALA A 69 -12.57 7.63 14.74
C ALA A 69 -12.10 8.37 16.02
N SER A 70 -11.98 9.71 16.02
CA SER A 70 -11.68 10.48 17.22
C SER A 70 -12.96 10.75 18.05
N PRO A 71 -13.13 10.13 19.23
CA PRO A 71 -14.38 10.14 19.99
C PRO A 71 -14.46 11.33 20.93
N SER A 72 -14.41 12.56 20.41
CA SER A 72 -14.55 13.78 21.24
C SER A 72 -15.76 14.64 20.87
N ALA A 73 -16.85 14.02 20.39
CA ALA A 73 -18.09 14.73 20.07
C ALA A 73 -19.38 13.93 20.38
N VAL A 74 -19.35 12.97 21.31
CA VAL A 74 -20.58 12.24 21.74
C VAL A 74 -20.80 12.28 23.25
N HIS A 75 -19.93 12.95 24.01
CA HIS A 75 -20.14 13.22 25.44
C HIS A 75 -19.77 14.67 25.79
N ALA A 76 -20.64 15.62 25.46
CA ALA A 76 -20.71 16.95 26.08
C ALA A 76 -22.14 17.48 25.99
#